data_AF-A0A844KDS0-F1
#
_entry.id   AF-A0A844KDS0-F1
#
_cell.length_a   1.000
_cell.length_b   1.000
_cell.length_c   1.000
_cell.angle_alpha   90.00
_cell.angle_beta   90.00
_cell.angle_gamma   90.00
#
_symmetry.space_group_name_H-M   'P 1'
#
loop_
_entity.id
_entity.type
_entity.pdbx_description
1 polymer ?
#
loop_
_entity_poly.entity_id
_entity_poly.type
_entity_poly.pdbx_seq_one_letter_code
_entity_poly.pdbx_strand_id
1 'polypeptide(L)'
;MSIDYSDMAFPKLACKKKRKSHKKSILKSRKGVCYLCSILYGDSSKQYTEEHHIMFGSGQRELSEADGLKVNLCRDHHKEGPEAVHNNREMRELLCRIAQTEYEQTHTREEWMARYKKNYL
;
A
#
# COMPACT_ATOMS: atom_id res chain seq x y z
N MET A 1 -16.55 -57.87 10.72
CA MET A 1 -15.26 -57.18 10.55
C MET A 1 -15.54 -55.68 10.55
N SER A 2 -15.00 -54.94 11.53
CA SER A 2 -15.12 -53.48 11.62
C SER A 2 -14.16 -52.82 10.63
N ILE A 3 -14.66 -51.94 9.77
CA ILE A 3 -13.84 -51.19 8.82
C ILE A 3 -13.09 -50.10 9.60
N ASP A 4 -11.76 -50.12 9.53
CA ASP A 4 -10.89 -49.09 10.10
C ASP A 4 -10.81 -47.90 9.11
N TYR A 5 -11.27 -46.73 9.54
CA TYR A 5 -11.33 -45.51 8.74
C TYR A 5 -10.14 -44.57 8.98
N SER A 6 -9.16 -44.98 9.79
CA SER A 6 -8.04 -44.12 10.22
C SER A 6 -7.09 -43.71 9.08
N ASP A 7 -7.11 -44.45 7.96
CA ASP A 7 -6.23 -44.24 6.80
C ASP A 7 -6.95 -43.58 5.60
N MET A 8 -8.18 -43.10 5.79
CA MET A 8 -8.93 -42.43 4.72
C MET A 8 -8.63 -40.92 4.68
N ALA A 9 -7.82 -40.50 3.73
CA ALA A 9 -7.59 -39.08 3.44
C ALA A 9 -8.80 -38.46 2.74
N PHE A 10 -9.63 -37.72 3.49
CA PHE A 10 -10.73 -36.95 2.90
C PHE A 10 -10.19 -35.78 2.06
N PRO A 11 -10.68 -35.58 0.82
CA PRO A 11 -10.28 -34.45 0.00
C PRO A 11 -10.62 -33.15 0.72
N LYS A 12 -9.61 -32.28 0.89
CA LYS A 12 -9.79 -30.97 1.51
C LYS A 12 -10.88 -30.20 0.75
N LEU A 13 -11.88 -29.69 1.47
CA LEU A 13 -12.90 -28.81 0.90
C LEU A 13 -12.20 -27.63 0.20
N ALA A 14 -12.32 -27.57 -1.12
CA ALA A 14 -11.74 -26.51 -1.93
C ALA A 14 -12.54 -25.22 -1.74
N CYS A 15 -12.30 -24.51 -0.64
CA CYS A 15 -12.85 -23.16 -0.45
C CYS A 15 -12.10 -22.19 -1.38
N LYS A 16 -12.75 -21.78 -2.46
CA LYS A 16 -12.20 -20.77 -3.39
C LYS A 16 -12.10 -19.43 -2.66
N LYS A 17 -10.89 -18.89 -2.53
CA LYS A 17 -10.67 -17.55 -1.98
C LYS A 17 -11.45 -16.52 -2.81
N LYS A 18 -12.23 -15.66 -2.16
CA LYS A 18 -12.96 -14.56 -2.84
C LYS A 18 -11.94 -13.62 -3.52
N ARG A 19 -12.23 -13.22 -4.77
CA ARG A 19 -11.42 -12.20 -5.46
C ARG A 19 -11.63 -10.85 -4.76
N LYS A 20 -10.53 -10.18 -4.40
CA LYS A 20 -10.56 -8.81 -3.86
C LYS A 20 -10.45 -7.82 -5.04
N SER A 21 -11.23 -6.75 -5.00
CA SER A 21 -11.12 -5.64 -5.97
C SER A 21 -10.12 -4.62 -5.45
N HIS A 22 -9.20 -4.17 -6.31
CA HIS A 22 -8.20 -3.17 -5.97
C HIS A 22 -8.63 -1.79 -6.45
N LYS A 23 -8.65 -0.80 -5.55
CA LYS A 23 -8.99 0.58 -5.91
C LYS A 23 -7.81 1.25 -6.66
N LYS A 24 -8.15 2.32 -7.40
CA LYS A 24 -7.13 3.23 -7.96
C LYS A 24 -6.44 3.98 -6.81
N SER A 25 -5.24 4.50 -7.06
CA SER A 25 -4.54 5.28 -6.04
C SER A 25 -5.35 6.52 -5.66
N ILE A 26 -5.52 6.77 -4.35
CA ILE A 26 -6.10 8.02 -3.83
C ILE A 26 -5.19 9.19 -4.21
N LEU A 27 -3.88 8.99 -4.10
CA LEU A 27 -2.90 9.96 -4.56
C LEU A 27 -2.96 10.11 -6.08
N LYS A 28 -2.86 11.36 -6.56
CA LYS A 28 -2.79 11.75 -7.98
C LYS A 28 -1.49 11.32 -8.67
N SER A 29 -0.93 10.17 -8.30
CA SER A 29 0.26 9.60 -8.92
C SER A 29 -0.07 9.00 -10.28
N ARG A 30 0.85 9.12 -11.23
CA ARG A 30 0.72 8.55 -12.59
C ARG A 30 1.88 7.60 -12.84
N LYS A 31 1.62 6.50 -13.52
CA LYS A 31 2.69 5.59 -13.95
C LYS A 31 3.64 6.35 -14.87
N GLY A 32 4.93 6.23 -14.58
CA GLY A 32 5.98 6.91 -15.34
C GLY A 32 6.38 8.27 -14.79
N VAL A 33 5.73 8.80 -13.75
CA VAL A 33 6.15 10.05 -13.10
C VAL A 33 6.31 9.78 -11.60
N CYS A 34 7.50 10.09 -11.06
CA CYS A 34 7.76 9.93 -9.64
C CYS A 34 6.99 11.00 -8.86
N TYR A 35 6.14 10.56 -7.92
CA TYR A 35 5.37 11.47 -7.10
C TYR A 35 6.24 12.36 -6.20
N LEU A 36 7.30 11.79 -5.63
CA LEU A 36 8.21 12.55 -4.77
C LEU A 36 9.06 13.55 -5.57
N CYS A 37 9.52 13.21 -6.78
CA CYS A 37 10.19 14.18 -7.65
C CYS A 37 9.30 15.39 -7.95
N SER A 38 8.01 15.15 -8.21
CA SER A 38 7.06 16.22 -8.51
C SER A 38 6.80 17.13 -7.31
N ILE A 39 6.85 16.61 -6.08
CA ILE A 39 6.60 17.40 -4.86
C ILE A 39 7.86 18.14 -4.41
N LEU A 40 9.01 17.45 -4.39
CA LEU A 40 10.25 18.02 -3.87
C LEU A 40 10.92 18.97 -4.85
N TYR A 41 10.97 18.59 -6.13
CA TYR A 41 11.76 19.26 -7.15
C TYR A 41 10.90 19.92 -8.24
N GLY A 42 9.58 19.71 -8.22
CA GLY A 42 8.70 20.13 -9.32
C GLY A 42 8.93 19.36 -10.62
N ASP A 43 9.71 18.28 -10.58
CA ASP A 43 10.04 17.50 -11.78
C ASP A 43 8.98 16.43 -12.04
N SER A 44 8.34 16.55 -13.21
CA SER A 44 7.34 15.61 -13.71
C SER A 44 7.83 14.84 -14.94
N SER A 45 9.16 14.76 -15.11
CA SER A 45 9.81 13.99 -16.15
C SER A 45 9.35 12.52 -16.14
N LYS A 46 9.24 11.98 -17.36
CA LYS A 46 8.80 10.59 -17.55
C LYS A 46 9.99 9.66 -17.33
N GLN A 47 9.89 8.80 -16.32
CA GLN A 47 10.93 7.86 -15.92
C GLN A 47 10.33 6.52 -15.48
N TYR A 48 11.16 5.51 -15.27
CA TYR A 48 10.69 4.23 -14.74
C TYR A 48 10.23 4.39 -13.28
N THR A 49 9.01 3.93 -12.99
CA THR A 49 8.42 4.02 -11.64
C THR A 49 7.93 2.67 -11.14
N GLU A 50 8.11 2.43 -9.85
CA GLU A 50 7.62 1.27 -9.13
C GLU A 50 6.42 1.64 -8.25
N GLU A 51 5.46 0.74 -8.12
CA GLU A 51 4.34 0.91 -7.18
C GLU A 51 4.83 0.68 -5.75
N HIS A 52 4.61 1.68 -4.91
CA HIS A 52 4.94 1.69 -3.49
C HIS A 52 3.66 1.76 -2.65
N HIS A 53 3.57 0.90 -1.63
CA HIS A 53 2.49 0.91 -0.65
C HIS A 53 2.91 1.81 0.51
N ILE A 54 2.12 2.85 0.79
CA ILE A 54 2.49 3.90 1.75
C ILE A 54 2.51 3.35 3.17
N MET A 55 1.53 2.52 3.51
CA MET A 55 1.43 1.92 4.84
C MET A 55 2.27 0.65 4.90
N PHE A 56 3.18 0.61 5.88
CA PHE A 56 4.08 -0.50 6.12
C PHE A 56 3.62 -1.33 7.32
N GLY A 57 3.97 -2.61 7.33
CA GLY A 57 3.64 -3.54 8.41
C GLY A 57 2.78 -4.72 7.95
N SER A 58 2.66 -5.71 8.83
CA SER A 58 1.87 -6.93 8.55
C SER A 58 0.40 -6.57 8.33
N GLY A 59 -0.19 -7.07 7.25
CA GLY A 59 -1.59 -6.80 6.88
C GLY A 59 -1.86 -5.43 6.23
N GLN A 60 -0.93 -4.47 6.34
CA GLN A 60 -1.12 -3.11 5.83
C GLN A 60 -1.07 -3.02 4.30
N ARG A 61 -0.40 -3.97 3.64
CA ARG A 61 -0.40 -4.08 2.18
C ARG A 61 -1.80 -4.31 1.63
N GLU A 62 -2.55 -5.26 2.19
CA GLU A 62 -3.89 -5.57 1.70
C GLU A 62 -4.86 -4.39 1.93
N LEU A 63 -4.73 -3.71 3.08
CA LEU A 63 -5.51 -2.50 3.36
C LEU A 63 -5.15 -1.36 2.40
N SER A 64 -3.86 -1.15 2.14
CA SER A 64 -3.42 -0.13 1.18
C SER A 64 -3.89 -0.42 -0.24
N GLU A 65 -3.90 -1.68 -0.65
CA GLU A 65 -4.42 -2.11 -1.95
C GLU A 65 -5.95 -1.94 -2.05
N ALA A 66 -6.68 -2.19 -0.95
CA ALA A 66 -8.13 -2.03 -0.88
C ALA A 66 -8.57 -0.56 -0.86
N ASP A 67 -7.82 0.30 -0.18
CA ASP A 67 -8.12 1.73 -0.05
C ASP A 67 -7.47 2.57 -1.16
N GLY A 68 -6.47 2.05 -1.86
CA GLY A 68 -5.74 2.80 -2.88
C GLY A 68 -4.63 3.68 -2.30
N LEU A 69 -4.08 3.35 -1.13
CA LEU A 69 -2.93 4.04 -0.55
C LEU A 69 -1.61 3.55 -1.16
N LYS A 70 -1.50 3.73 -2.47
CA LYS A 70 -0.32 3.41 -3.25
C LYS A 70 0.13 4.59 -4.11
N VAL A 71 1.42 4.66 -4.36
CA VAL A 71 2.08 5.74 -5.11
C VAL A 71 3.10 5.19 -6.09
N ASN A 72 3.32 5.88 -7.21
CA ASN A 72 4.39 5.54 -8.15
C ASN A 72 5.64 6.37 -7.83
N LEU A 73 6.77 5.70 -7.58
CA LEU A 73 8.05 6.32 -7.24
C LEU A 73 9.15 5.82 -8.17
N CYS A 74 10.14 6.66 -8.49
CA CYS A 74 11.35 6.18 -9.19
C CYS A 74 12.18 5.27 -8.28
N ARG A 75 13.15 4.53 -8.84
CA ARG A 75 14.00 3.62 -8.06
C ARG A 75 14.77 4.35 -6.95
N ASP A 76 15.24 5.56 -7.22
CA ASP A 76 15.98 6.38 -6.26
C ASP A 76 15.10 6.77 -5.06
N HIS A 77 13.89 7.27 -5.29
CA HIS A 77 12.96 7.60 -4.21
C HIS A 77 12.23 6.39 -3.62
N HIS A 78 12.30 5.22 -4.25
CA HIS A 78 11.72 4.00 -3.70
C HIS A 78 12.70 3.28 -2.77
N LYS A 79 13.87 2.86 -3.29
CA LYS A 79 14.78 1.90 -2.63
C LYS A 79 16.22 2.38 -2.48
N GLU A 80 16.75 3.08 -3.47
CA GLU A 80 18.22 3.20 -3.65
C GLU A 80 18.79 4.53 -3.19
N GLY A 81 18.03 5.62 -3.30
CA GLY A 81 18.51 6.97 -3.02
C GLY A 81 18.56 7.33 -1.53
N PRO A 82 19.19 8.46 -1.19
CA PRO A 82 19.22 9.00 0.17
C PRO A 82 17.83 9.46 0.65
N GLU A 83 16.95 9.81 -0.30
CA GLU A 83 15.56 10.18 -0.06
C GLU A 83 14.60 9.01 -0.32
N ALA A 84 15.12 7.77 -0.44
CA ALA A 84 14.30 6.59 -0.64
C ALA A 84 13.37 6.39 0.56
N VAL A 85 12.09 6.13 0.32
CA VAL A 85 11.09 5.90 1.39
C VAL A 85 11.40 4.68 2.26
N HIS A 86 12.16 3.71 1.73
CA HIS A 86 12.65 2.57 2.50
C HIS A 86 13.83 2.94 3.41
N ASN A 87 14.64 3.94 3.04
CA ASN A 87 15.86 4.32 3.76
C ASN A 87 15.66 5.56 4.66
N ASN A 88 14.83 6.51 4.23
CA ASN A 88 14.62 7.79 4.87
C ASN A 88 13.26 7.84 5.58
N ARG A 89 13.32 7.96 6.90
CA ARG A 89 12.13 8.02 7.77
C ARG A 89 11.30 9.27 7.51
N GLU A 90 11.91 10.41 7.26
CA GLU A 90 11.21 11.68 7.01
C GLU A 90 10.37 11.60 5.73
N MET A 91 10.95 11.04 4.67
CA MET A 91 10.25 10.82 3.39
C MET A 91 9.08 9.85 3.54
N ARG A 92 9.25 8.80 4.34
CA ARG A 92 8.18 7.87 4.67
C ARG A 92 7.05 8.56 5.43
N GLU A 93 7.37 9.29 6.49
CA GLU A 93 6.38 10.01 7.31
C GLU A 93 5.70 11.13 6.52
N LEU A 94 6.39 11.77 5.58
CA LEU A 94 5.81 12.71 4.62
C LEU A 94 4.75 12.04 3.75
N LEU A 95 5.03 10.87 3.17
CA LEU A 95 4.02 10.13 2.39
C LEU A 95 2.83 9.70 3.25
N CYS A 96 3.07 9.23 4.48
CA CYS A 96 1.98 8.88 5.39
C CYS A 96 1.10 10.10 5.73
N ARG A 97 1.71 11.27 5.94
CA ARG A 97 0.98 12.54 6.15
C ARG A 97 0.08 12.87 4.97
N ILE A 98 0.64 12.89 3.77
CA ILE A 98 -0.11 13.20 2.54
C ILE A 98 -1.24 12.17 2.33
N ALA A 99 -0.95 10.88 2.57
CA ALA A 99 -1.95 9.82 2.47
C ALA A 99 -3.11 10.03 3.44
N GLN A 100 -2.83 10.39 4.69
CA GLN A 100 -3.88 10.68 5.67
C GLN A 100 -4.68 11.93 5.27
N THR A 101 -4.01 13.02 4.86
CA THR A 101 -4.69 14.24 4.39
C THR A 101 -5.65 13.95 3.24
N GLU A 102 -5.22 13.18 2.24
CA GLU A 102 -6.05 12.86 1.07
C GLU A 102 -7.16 11.86 1.42
N TYR A 103 -6.91 10.92 2.33
CA TYR A 103 -7.94 10.00 2.83
C TYR A 103 -9.04 10.77 3.59
N GLU A 104 -8.65 11.71 4.46
CA GLU A 104 -9.57 12.55 5.24
C GLU A 104 -10.42 13.52 4.40
N GLN A 105 -10.11 13.73 3.11
CA GLN A 105 -10.99 14.49 2.21
C GLN A 105 -12.29 13.73 1.88
N THR A 106 -12.24 12.40 1.90
CA THR A 106 -13.39 11.54 1.57
C THR A 106 -13.93 10.73 2.75
N HIS A 107 -13.13 10.59 3.79
CA HIS A 107 -13.37 9.75 4.96
C HIS A 107 -13.08 10.53 6.24
N THR A 108 -13.47 9.99 7.39
CA THR A 108 -13.21 10.65 8.67
C THR A 108 -11.90 10.20 9.30
N ARG A 109 -11.35 11.02 10.20
CA ARG A 109 -10.17 10.67 11.00
C ARG A 109 -10.40 9.45 11.89
N GLU A 110 -11.63 9.25 12.36
CA GLU A 110 -12.01 8.07 13.15
C GLU A 110 -11.88 6.78 12.32
N GLU A 111 -12.33 6.81 11.06
CA GLU A 111 -12.17 5.69 10.12
C GLU A 111 -10.69 5.41 9.83
N TRP A 112 -9.87 6.46 9.66
CA TRP A 112 -8.43 6.32 9.50
C TRP A 112 -7.80 5.63 10.71
N MET A 113 -8.11 6.11 11.92
CA MET A 113 -7.58 5.55 13.16
C MET A 113 -8.05 4.11 13.40
N ALA A 114 -9.29 3.78 13.05
CA ALA A 114 -9.80 2.42 13.14
C ALA A 114 -9.04 1.45 12.21
N ARG A 115 -8.66 1.90 11.01
CA ARG A 115 -7.94 1.08 10.01
C ARG A 115 -6.44 0.99 10.28
N TYR A 116 -5.79 2.13 10.44
CA TYR A 116 -4.32 2.24 10.43
C TYR A 116 -3.71 2.41 11.82
N LYS A 117 -4.53 2.72 12.84
CA LYS A 117 -4.14 2.80 14.26
C LYS A 117 -3.02 3.79 14.57
N LYS A 118 -2.65 4.64 13.62
CA LYS A 118 -1.60 5.63 13.76
C LYS A 118 -2.01 6.93 13.08
N ASN A 119 -1.84 8.01 13.81
CA ASN A 119 -2.05 9.36 13.33
C ASN A 119 -0.73 9.98 12.87
N TYR A 120 -0.73 10.61 11.70
CA TYR A 120 0.41 11.25 11.08
C TYR A 120 0.24 12.77 10.95
N LEU A 121 -0.98 13.30 11.13
CA LEU A 121 -1.29 14.74 11.21
C LEU A 121 -1.15 15.29 12.62
#